data_AF-A0AA88D6X6-F1
#
_entry.id   AF-A0AA88D6X6-F1
#
_cell.length_a   1.000
_cell.length_b   1.000
_cell.length_c   1.000
_cell.angle_alpha   90.00
_cell.angle_beta   90.00
_cell.angle_gamma   90.00
#
_symmetry.space_group_name_H-M   'P 1'
#
loop_
_entity.id
_entity.type
_entity.pdbx_description
1 polymer ?
#
loop_
_entity_poly.entity_id
_entity_poly.type
_entity_poly.pdbx_seq_one_letter_code
_entity_poly.pdbx_strand_id
1 'polypeptide(L)'
;MWYKAFIFELFVPYMNPTEEWYYPTFFDVGEFGVGLSTMSLEPLRDCPKNAVFTDAFVVGQDGRPINLSNIFCVFEQSGGDIMCRHTEFLIPNRVIREVRSEVSLVVRMVSVVGNYDYIIDWEFKQSGSIVAKIGLTGVLEWKVVSETAKTESEAKINLGSGASELLVVNPNKRTKMGNNVGYRLIPGSVVHPLLSDDDYPQMRGAFTKYNVWAGLRHITSLQNGQEVCMLTKVMGMAP
;
A
#
# COMPACT_ATOMS: atom_id res chain seq x y z
N MET A 1 -3.61 -13.02 14.24
CA MET A 1 -2.74 -13.28 13.08
C MET A 1 -3.65 -13.37 11.87
N TRP A 2 -3.27 -12.70 10.79
CA TRP A 2 -4.08 -12.53 9.58
C TRP A 2 -4.25 -13.86 8.85
N TYR A 3 -5.44 -14.11 8.29
CA TYR A 3 -5.68 -15.32 7.50
C TYR A 3 -5.24 -15.14 6.04
N LYS A 4 -5.51 -13.97 5.46
CA LYS A 4 -5.15 -13.60 4.08
C LYS A 4 -4.99 -12.08 4.03
N ALA A 5 -3.99 -11.60 3.29
CA ALA A 5 -3.77 -10.18 3.03
C ALA A 5 -3.22 -10.02 1.61
N PHE A 6 -3.79 -9.10 0.84
CA PHE A 6 -3.41 -8.83 -0.55
C PHE A 6 -3.99 -7.47 -0.97
N ILE A 7 -3.45 -6.89 -2.04
CA ILE A 7 -4.04 -5.73 -2.70
C ILE A 7 -5.18 -6.24 -3.57
N PHE A 8 -6.40 -5.80 -3.26
CA PHE A 8 -7.59 -6.25 -3.99
C PHE A 8 -7.80 -5.47 -5.30
N GLU A 9 -7.63 -4.14 -5.29
CA GLU A 9 -7.80 -3.29 -6.46
C GLU A 9 -6.98 -2.00 -6.34
N LEU A 10 -6.63 -1.41 -7.49
CA LEU A 10 -6.01 -0.10 -7.65
C LEU A 10 -6.86 0.72 -8.63
N PHE A 11 -7.33 1.91 -8.22
CA PHE A 11 -8.16 2.76 -9.06
C PHE A 11 -7.45 4.08 -9.37
N VAL A 12 -7.24 4.35 -10.66
CA VAL A 12 -6.50 5.52 -11.17
C VAL A 12 -7.39 6.36 -12.09
N PRO A 13 -8.25 7.24 -11.53
CA PRO A 13 -9.07 8.15 -12.32
C PRO A 13 -8.32 9.41 -12.74
N TYR A 14 -8.35 9.75 -14.03
CA TYR A 14 -7.86 11.03 -14.53
C TYR A 14 -8.95 12.10 -14.35
N MET A 15 -8.53 13.31 -13.94
CA MET A 15 -9.45 14.40 -13.56
C MET A 15 -9.66 15.43 -14.69
N ASN A 16 -9.46 15.02 -15.93
CA ASN A 16 -9.54 15.91 -17.09
C ASN A 16 -10.79 15.57 -17.93
N PRO A 17 -11.85 16.40 -17.88
CA PRO A 17 -13.14 16.10 -18.51
C PRO A 17 -13.16 16.32 -20.04
N THR A 18 -12.02 16.64 -20.66
CA THR A 18 -11.97 16.83 -22.13
C THR A 18 -12.21 15.51 -22.86
N GLU A 19 -12.71 15.59 -24.09
CA GLU A 19 -13.06 14.40 -24.91
C GLU A 19 -11.90 13.40 -25.06
N GLU A 20 -10.67 13.88 -25.00
CA GLU A 20 -9.46 13.05 -25.06
C GLU A 20 -9.16 12.28 -23.75
N TRP A 21 -9.65 12.76 -22.60
CA TRP A 21 -9.21 12.33 -21.26
C TRP A 21 -10.34 11.99 -20.28
N TYR A 22 -11.61 12.04 -20.70
CA TYR A 22 -12.72 11.76 -19.79
C TYR A 22 -12.87 10.27 -19.45
N TYR A 23 -12.32 9.38 -20.27
CA TYR A 23 -12.50 7.92 -20.15
C TYR A 23 -11.37 7.16 -19.42
N PRO A 24 -10.09 7.59 -19.41
CA PRO A 24 -9.02 6.90 -18.68
C PRO A 24 -9.29 6.87 -17.16
N THR A 25 -9.79 5.73 -16.70
CA THR A 25 -10.14 5.47 -15.30
C THR A 25 -9.80 4.02 -14.97
N PHE A 26 -8.51 3.76 -14.78
CA PHE A 26 -7.97 2.40 -14.80
C PHE A 26 -8.23 1.64 -13.49
N PHE A 27 -8.50 0.35 -13.63
CA PHE A 27 -8.57 -0.62 -12.54
C PHE A 27 -7.44 -1.63 -12.68
N ASP A 28 -6.25 -1.32 -12.18
CA ASP A 28 -5.03 -2.02 -12.59
C ASP A 28 -5.01 -3.50 -12.19
N VAL A 29 -5.65 -3.88 -11.08
CA VAL A 29 -5.75 -5.29 -10.69
C VAL A 29 -6.79 -6.00 -11.54
N GLY A 30 -7.96 -5.41 -11.73
CA GLY A 30 -9.07 -6.01 -12.46
C GLY A 30 -8.93 -6.03 -13.98
N GLU A 31 -8.36 -4.98 -14.58
CA GLU A 31 -8.25 -4.78 -16.04
C GLU A 31 -6.93 -5.32 -16.60
N PHE A 32 -5.81 -5.13 -15.88
CA PHE A 32 -4.48 -5.50 -16.37
C PHE A 32 -3.86 -6.66 -15.60
N GLY A 33 -4.21 -6.82 -14.32
CA GLY A 33 -3.66 -7.85 -13.45
C GLY A 33 -2.24 -7.51 -13.01
N VAL A 34 -2.11 -6.88 -11.84
CA VAL A 34 -0.82 -6.52 -11.22
C VAL A 34 0.13 -7.74 -11.06
N GLY A 35 -0.40 -8.95 -10.95
CA GLY A 35 0.40 -10.18 -10.95
C GLY A 35 0.92 -10.61 -12.34
N LEU A 36 0.21 -10.27 -13.41
CA LEU A 36 0.63 -10.50 -14.80
C LEU A 36 1.62 -9.42 -15.26
N SER A 37 1.45 -8.20 -14.77
CA SER A 37 2.27 -7.03 -15.06
C SER A 37 3.52 -6.94 -14.17
N THR A 38 3.88 -8.02 -13.48
CA THR A 38 5.06 -8.05 -12.62
C THR A 38 6.35 -8.14 -13.44
N MET A 39 7.38 -7.44 -12.99
CA MET A 39 8.68 -7.38 -13.67
C MET A 39 9.76 -8.06 -12.84
N SER A 40 10.74 -8.64 -13.52
CA SER A 40 11.93 -9.21 -12.89
C SER A 40 12.71 -8.13 -12.14
N LEU A 41 13.01 -8.39 -10.87
CA LEU A 41 13.73 -7.49 -9.99
C LEU A 41 15.24 -7.56 -10.25
N GLU A 42 15.87 -6.39 -10.35
CA GLU A 42 17.30 -6.24 -10.58
C GLU A 42 18.09 -6.34 -9.25
N PRO A 43 18.98 -7.34 -9.09
CA PRO A 43 19.81 -7.47 -7.89
C PRO A 43 20.65 -6.23 -7.62
N LEU A 44 20.79 -5.87 -6.34
CA LEU A 44 21.53 -4.70 -5.84
C LEU A 44 20.94 -3.33 -6.21
N ARG A 45 19.91 -3.27 -7.07
CA ARG A 45 19.18 -2.04 -7.40
C ARG A 45 17.80 -2.04 -6.76
N ASP A 46 16.97 -3.01 -7.14
CA ASP A 46 15.61 -3.15 -6.61
C ASP A 46 15.61 -3.81 -5.23
N CYS A 47 16.58 -4.70 -4.98
CA CYS A 47 16.70 -5.43 -3.73
C CYS A 47 18.14 -5.45 -3.21
N PRO A 48 18.34 -5.44 -1.87
CA PRO A 48 19.66 -5.39 -1.28
C PRO A 48 20.44 -6.71 -1.46
N LYS A 49 21.74 -6.68 -1.17
CA LYS A 49 22.65 -7.82 -1.37
C LYS A 49 22.24 -9.10 -0.61
N ASN A 50 21.58 -8.97 0.53
CA ASN A 50 21.11 -10.09 1.35
C ASN A 50 19.72 -10.61 0.92
N ALA A 51 19.19 -10.15 -0.22
CA ALA A 51 17.91 -10.61 -0.72
C ALA A 51 17.98 -12.00 -1.33
N VAL A 52 16.95 -12.79 -1.06
CA VAL A 52 16.66 -14.07 -1.71
C VAL A 52 15.54 -13.86 -2.71
N PHE A 53 15.78 -14.21 -3.96
CA PHE A 53 14.81 -14.07 -5.03
C PHE A 53 13.98 -15.34 -5.19
N THR A 54 12.72 -15.18 -5.58
CA THR A 54 11.80 -16.27 -5.87
C THR A 54 11.09 -16.02 -7.19
N ASP A 55 11.05 -17.05 -8.02
CA ASP A 55 10.38 -17.06 -9.31
C ASP A 55 8.87 -17.22 -9.15
N ALA A 56 8.11 -16.80 -10.14
CA ALA A 56 6.66 -16.98 -10.19
C ALA A 56 6.24 -17.52 -11.56
N PHE A 57 5.12 -18.24 -11.59
CA PHE A 57 4.53 -18.72 -12.83
C PHE A 57 3.26 -17.96 -13.13
N VAL A 58 3.13 -17.50 -14.36
CA VAL A 58 1.88 -16.95 -14.91
C VAL A 58 1.39 -17.84 -16.05
N VAL A 59 0.14 -17.67 -16.45
CA VAL A 59 -0.45 -18.43 -17.55
C VAL A 59 -0.51 -17.53 -18.78
N GLY A 60 0.10 -17.98 -19.87
CA GLY A 60 0.03 -17.31 -21.17
C GLY A 60 -1.36 -17.38 -21.79
N GLN A 61 -1.61 -16.56 -22.80
CA GLN A 61 -2.89 -16.56 -23.53
C GLN A 61 -3.21 -17.92 -24.18
N ASP A 62 -2.19 -18.72 -24.47
CA ASP A 62 -2.29 -20.08 -24.98
C ASP A 62 -2.52 -21.14 -23.88
N GLY A 63 -2.67 -20.72 -22.62
CA GLY A 63 -2.86 -21.59 -21.47
C GLY A 63 -1.58 -22.24 -20.95
N ARG A 64 -0.40 -21.91 -21.52
CA ARG A 64 0.88 -22.50 -21.09
C ARG A 64 1.47 -21.73 -19.91
N PRO A 65 2.15 -22.43 -18.97
CA PRO A 65 2.85 -21.76 -17.89
C PRO A 65 4.07 -21.02 -18.44
N ILE A 66 4.19 -19.75 -18.07
CA ILE A 66 5.35 -18.91 -18.33
C ILE A 66 6.07 -18.72 -17.00
N ASN A 67 7.34 -19.13 -16.95
CA ASN A 67 8.19 -18.88 -15.79
C ASN A 67 8.72 -17.46 -15.84
N LEU A 68 8.53 -16.72 -14.75
CA LEU A 68 9.08 -15.38 -14.55
C LEU A 68 10.12 -15.46 -13.44
N SER A 69 11.36 -15.10 -13.77
CA SER A 69 12.47 -15.13 -12.82
C SER A 69 12.53 -13.88 -11.96
N ASN A 70 12.97 -14.03 -10.71
CA ASN A 70 13.22 -12.93 -9.77
C ASN A 70 12.01 -12.01 -9.54
N ILE A 71 10.81 -12.58 -9.41
CA ILE A 71 9.56 -11.79 -9.25
C ILE A 71 9.36 -11.28 -7.82
N PHE A 72 9.70 -12.11 -6.85
CA PHE A 72 9.71 -11.70 -5.45
C PHE A 72 11.13 -11.62 -4.95
N CYS A 73 11.41 -10.64 -4.09
CA CYS A 73 12.60 -10.66 -3.27
C CYS A 73 12.25 -10.57 -1.79
N VAL A 74 12.91 -11.41 -1.00
CA VAL A 74 12.75 -11.49 0.45
C VAL A 74 14.07 -11.12 1.10
N PHE A 75 14.07 -10.11 1.96
CA PHE A 75 15.29 -9.64 2.60
C PHE A 75 15.05 -9.15 4.01
N GLU A 76 16.10 -9.22 4.82
CA GLU A 76 16.11 -8.56 6.12
C GLU A 76 16.58 -7.12 5.96
N GLN A 77 15.81 -6.19 6.49
CA GLN A 77 16.20 -4.80 6.59
C GLN A 77 16.70 -4.54 8.01
N SER A 78 18.01 -4.33 8.13
CA SER A 78 18.68 -3.97 9.39
C SER A 78 19.28 -2.56 9.28
N GLY A 79 19.02 -1.72 10.28
CA GLY A 79 19.58 -0.37 10.36
C GLY A 79 18.62 0.72 9.87
N GLY A 80 18.33 1.66 10.76
CA GLY A 80 17.38 2.76 10.56
C GLY A 80 16.55 3.00 11.82
N ASP A 81 15.95 1.92 12.35
CA ASP A 81 15.04 1.98 13.49
C ASP A 81 15.58 1.28 14.74
N ILE A 82 15.23 1.84 15.91
CA ILE A 82 15.55 1.29 17.23
C ILE A 82 14.31 0.54 17.73
N MET A 83 14.42 -0.77 17.93
CA MET A 83 13.30 -1.59 18.46
C MET A 83 12.93 -1.15 19.87
N CYS A 84 13.93 -1.04 20.74
CA CYS A 84 13.76 -0.46 22.07
C CYS A 84 15.07 0.15 22.57
N ARG A 85 14.94 1.22 23.35
CA ARG A 85 16.05 1.81 24.10
C ARG A 85 15.59 2.24 25.48
N HIS A 86 16.42 2.02 26.47
CA HIS A 86 16.22 2.53 27.82
C HIS A 86 17.57 2.90 28.45
N THR A 87 17.62 4.07 29.08
CA THR A 87 18.76 4.50 29.88
C THR A 87 18.24 4.85 31.26
N GLU A 88 18.56 4.02 32.25
CA GLU A 88 18.28 4.29 33.65
C GLU A 88 19.51 4.98 34.28
N PHE A 89 19.28 6.11 34.92
CA PHE A 89 20.31 6.95 35.55
C PHE A 89 19.93 7.39 36.97
N LEU A 90 18.70 7.09 37.43
CA LEU A 90 18.19 7.43 38.74
C LEU A 90 18.66 6.45 39.82
N ILE A 91 19.25 5.31 39.44
CA ILE A 91 19.86 4.38 40.39
C ILE A 91 21.22 4.95 40.82
N PRO A 92 21.43 5.25 42.12
CA PRO A 92 22.69 5.79 42.61
C PRO A 92 23.88 4.90 42.19
N ASN A 93 24.92 5.53 41.65
CA ASN A 93 26.16 4.88 41.17
C ASN A 93 25.95 3.79 40.10
N ARG A 94 24.82 3.77 39.39
CA ARG A 94 24.56 2.83 38.29
C ARG A 94 23.89 3.52 37.10
N VAL A 95 24.57 3.49 35.97
CA VAL A 95 23.97 3.82 34.67
C VAL A 95 23.74 2.51 33.93
N ILE A 96 22.47 2.16 33.69
CA ILE A 96 22.10 0.97 32.93
C ILE A 96 21.57 1.43 31.58
N ARG A 97 22.23 1.00 30.51
CA ARG A 97 21.84 1.33 29.13
C ARG A 97 21.56 0.05 28.36
N GLU A 98 20.35 -0.06 27.84
CA GLU A 98 19.95 -1.14 26.94
C GLU A 98 19.44 -0.54 25.63
N VAL A 99 19.98 -1.03 24.52
CA VAL A 99 19.58 -0.64 23.16
C VAL A 99 19.51 -1.90 22.32
N ARG A 100 18.39 -2.09 21.63
CA ARG A 100 18.20 -3.19 20.68
C ARG A 100 17.77 -2.61 19.34
N SER A 101 18.47 -2.99 18.28
CA SER A 101 18.14 -2.60 16.92
C SER A 101 16.94 -3.39 16.41
N GLU A 102 16.11 -2.78 15.56
CA GLU A 102 15.03 -3.48 14.87
C GLU A 102 15.58 -4.16 13.61
N VAL A 103 15.11 -5.38 13.34
CA VAL A 103 15.30 -6.08 12.08
C VAL A 103 13.92 -6.46 11.56
N SER A 104 13.61 -6.00 10.35
CA SER A 104 12.33 -6.29 9.69
C SER A 104 12.54 -7.26 8.52
N LEU A 105 11.60 -8.16 8.29
CA LEU A 105 11.57 -9.00 7.09
C LEU A 105 10.69 -8.32 6.04
N VAL A 106 11.24 -8.04 4.86
CA VAL A 106 10.52 -7.41 3.75
C VAL A 106 10.33 -8.41 2.62
N VAL A 107 9.09 -8.51 2.12
CA VAL A 107 8.75 -9.20 0.89
C VAL A 107 8.34 -8.15 -0.13
N ARG A 108 9.11 -8.01 -1.22
CA ARG A 108 8.93 -7.01 -2.27
C ARG A 108 8.52 -7.66 -3.58
N MET A 109 7.62 -6.98 -4.30
CA MET A 109 7.25 -7.23 -5.69
C MET A 109 7.16 -5.89 -6.42
N VAL A 110 7.54 -5.86 -7.70
CA VAL A 110 7.34 -4.68 -8.55
C VAL A 110 6.43 -5.05 -9.72
N SER A 111 5.48 -4.16 -10.01
CA SER A 111 4.57 -4.29 -11.14
C SER A 111 4.56 -3.00 -11.95
N VAL A 112 4.54 -3.13 -13.28
CA VAL A 112 4.54 -2.00 -14.20
C VAL A 112 3.28 -2.05 -15.05
N VAL A 113 2.41 -1.06 -14.89
CA VAL A 113 1.18 -0.92 -15.68
C VAL A 113 1.27 0.37 -16.48
N GLY A 114 1.55 0.23 -17.77
CA GLY A 114 1.77 1.38 -18.65
C GLY A 114 2.95 2.23 -18.18
N ASN A 115 2.66 3.44 -17.73
CA ASN A 115 3.62 4.43 -17.25
C ASN A 115 3.84 4.40 -15.73
N TYR A 116 3.10 3.56 -15.00
CA TYR A 116 3.17 3.43 -13.54
C TYR A 116 4.01 2.24 -13.10
N ASP A 117 4.89 2.49 -12.14
CA ASP A 117 5.69 1.46 -11.48
C ASP A 117 5.27 1.38 -10.01
N TYR A 118 4.68 0.24 -9.63
CA TYR A 118 4.22 -0.06 -8.27
C TYR A 118 5.24 -0.92 -7.54
N ILE A 119 5.85 -0.37 -6.49
CA ILE A 119 6.72 -1.12 -5.56
C ILE A 119 5.88 -1.55 -4.37
N ILE A 120 5.61 -2.85 -4.25
CA ILE A 120 4.73 -3.41 -3.21
C ILE A 120 5.58 -4.13 -2.18
N ASP A 121 5.65 -3.57 -0.97
CA ASP A 121 6.40 -4.13 0.15
C ASP A 121 5.46 -4.57 1.27
N TRP A 122 5.64 -5.82 1.72
CA TRP A 122 5.11 -6.33 2.97
C TRP A 122 6.24 -6.45 3.98
N GLU A 123 6.25 -5.58 4.98
CA GLU A 123 7.25 -5.56 6.04
C GLU A 123 6.69 -6.17 7.33
N PHE A 124 7.41 -7.15 7.87
CA PHE A 124 7.10 -7.83 9.12
C PHE A 124 8.13 -7.44 10.18
N LYS A 125 7.67 -6.76 11.22
CA LYS A 125 8.53 -6.30 12.32
C LYS A 125 8.55 -7.31 13.46
N GLN A 126 9.67 -7.39 14.18
CA GLN A 126 9.80 -8.22 15.39
C GLN A 126 8.82 -7.83 16.51
N SER A 127 8.33 -6.58 16.50
CA SER A 127 7.26 -6.10 17.39
C SER A 127 5.90 -6.78 17.14
N GLY A 128 5.76 -7.56 16.05
CA GLY A 128 4.50 -8.14 15.60
C GLY A 128 3.68 -7.22 14.69
N SER A 129 4.23 -6.05 14.34
CA SER A 129 3.63 -5.12 13.38
C SER A 129 3.80 -5.64 11.95
N ILE A 130 2.77 -5.47 11.13
CA ILE A 130 2.80 -5.74 9.70
C ILE A 130 2.55 -4.40 9.00
N VAL A 131 3.45 -3.99 8.12
CA VAL A 131 3.38 -2.73 7.40
C VAL A 131 3.31 -3.03 5.90
N ALA A 132 2.20 -2.67 5.27
CA ALA A 132 2.08 -2.66 3.82
C ALA A 132 2.52 -1.29 3.30
N LYS A 133 3.50 -1.24 2.41
CA LYS A 133 3.94 -0.01 1.74
C LYS A 133 3.79 -0.18 0.25
N ILE A 134 3.29 0.86 -0.41
CA ILE A 134 3.19 0.92 -1.85
C ILE A 134 3.94 2.19 -2.28
N GLY A 135 5.06 1.99 -2.95
CA GLY A 135 5.83 3.05 -3.60
C GLY A 135 5.28 3.28 -5.00
N LEU A 136 5.11 4.55 -5.37
CA LEU A 136 4.75 4.97 -6.72
C LEU A 136 5.97 5.61 -7.37
N THR A 137 6.38 5.07 -8.51
CA THR A 137 7.36 5.68 -9.41
C THR A 137 6.84 5.55 -10.85
N GLY A 138 7.71 5.74 -11.83
CA GLY A 138 7.40 5.66 -13.25
C GLY A 138 7.49 7.02 -13.92
N VAL A 139 6.77 7.16 -15.04
CA VAL A 139 6.77 8.38 -15.85
C VAL A 139 5.40 9.04 -15.74
N LEU A 140 5.40 10.34 -15.44
CA LEU A 140 4.16 11.11 -15.44
C LEU A 140 3.56 11.13 -16.84
N GLU A 141 2.28 10.78 -16.93
CA GLU A 141 1.53 11.05 -18.16
C GLU A 141 1.22 12.55 -18.20
N TRP A 142 1.76 13.25 -19.19
CA TRP A 142 1.72 14.71 -19.25
C TRP A 142 0.82 15.19 -20.37
N LYS A 143 0.06 16.25 -20.07
CA LYS A 143 -0.61 17.10 -21.06
C LYS A 143 -0.02 18.50 -20.93
N VAL A 144 0.38 19.12 -22.05
CA VAL A 144 0.86 20.51 -22.03
C VAL A 144 -0.34 21.43 -21.91
N VAL A 145 -0.41 22.15 -20.79
CA VAL A 145 -1.38 23.23 -20.55
C VAL A 145 -0.58 24.49 -20.20
N SER A 146 -0.76 25.56 -20.98
CA SER A 146 -0.12 26.86 -20.71
C SER A 146 -1.11 27.77 -19.97
N GLU A 147 -0.87 28.01 -18.68
CA GLU A 147 -1.62 28.99 -17.89
C GLU A 147 -0.68 29.99 -17.20
N THR A 148 -1.05 31.27 -17.27
CA THR A 148 -0.30 32.37 -16.66
C THR A 148 -1.05 32.83 -15.41
N ALA A 149 -0.49 32.56 -14.22
CA ALA A 149 -1.00 33.14 -12.98
C ALA A 149 -0.93 34.67 -13.08
N LYS A 150 -2.07 35.35 -12.92
CA LYS A 150 -2.15 36.80 -13.11
C LYS A 150 -1.89 37.57 -11.83
N THR A 151 -2.01 36.92 -10.67
CA THR A 151 -1.78 37.53 -9.35
C THR A 151 -1.16 36.57 -8.34
N GLU A 152 -0.38 37.08 -7.38
CA GLU A 152 0.30 36.30 -6.33
C GLU A 152 -0.65 35.52 -5.40
N SER A 153 -1.92 35.93 -5.35
CA SER A 153 -2.99 35.25 -4.62
C SER A 153 -3.43 33.92 -5.25
N GLU A 154 -3.29 33.76 -6.56
CA GLU A 154 -3.64 32.54 -7.30
C GLU A 154 -2.58 31.43 -7.13
N ALA A 155 -1.42 31.75 -6.54
CA ALA A 155 -0.30 30.84 -6.34
C ALA A 155 -0.27 30.14 -4.95
N LYS A 156 -1.37 30.20 -4.18
CA LYS A 156 -1.43 29.65 -2.81
C LYS A 156 -2.34 28.42 -2.73
N ILE A 157 -1.77 27.26 -2.39
CA ILE A 157 -2.49 25.99 -2.22
C ILE A 157 -2.33 25.51 -0.77
N ASN A 158 -3.45 25.13 -0.13
CA ASN A 158 -3.47 24.58 1.23
C ASN A 158 -3.77 23.08 1.21
N LEU A 159 -2.99 22.30 1.95
CA LEU A 159 -3.25 20.89 2.21
C LEU A 159 -3.46 20.70 3.71
N GLY A 160 -4.53 19.99 4.09
CA GLY A 160 -4.88 19.69 5.48
C GLY A 160 -5.18 18.21 5.70
N SER A 161 -4.93 17.71 6.91
CA SER A 161 -5.26 16.34 7.35
C SER A 161 -5.67 16.32 8.83
N GLY A 162 -6.62 15.44 9.18
CA GLY A 162 -7.01 15.14 10.55
C GLY A 162 -6.73 13.68 10.89
N ALA A 163 -6.26 13.41 12.11
CA ALA A 163 -5.92 12.06 12.57
C ALA A 163 -7.17 11.30 13.06
N SER A 164 -7.25 10.01 12.74
CA SER A 164 -8.25 9.09 13.29
C SER A 164 -7.60 7.72 13.54
N GLU A 165 -7.86 7.12 14.70
CA GLU A 165 -7.34 5.79 15.06
C GLU A 165 -8.42 4.72 14.84
N LEU A 166 -8.02 3.56 14.29
CA LEU A 166 -8.92 2.42 14.04
C LEU A 166 -8.35 1.15 14.66
N LEU A 167 -9.15 0.44 15.47
CA LEU A 167 -8.75 -0.78 16.16
C LEU A 167 -9.62 -1.98 15.74
N VAL A 168 -8.97 -3.10 15.40
CA VAL A 168 -9.61 -4.40 15.16
C VAL A 168 -9.32 -5.31 16.35
N VAL A 169 -10.34 -5.70 17.09
CA VAL A 169 -10.21 -6.50 18.32
C VAL A 169 -10.87 -7.87 18.19
N ASN A 170 -10.26 -8.87 18.82
CA ASN A 170 -10.88 -10.17 19.04
C ASN A 170 -11.54 -10.18 20.43
N PRO A 171 -12.88 -10.13 20.52
CA PRO A 171 -13.59 -10.06 21.80
C PRO A 171 -13.52 -11.37 22.61
N ASN A 172 -13.21 -12.50 21.96
CA ASN A 172 -13.18 -13.82 22.57
C ASN A 172 -11.79 -14.16 23.15
N LYS A 173 -10.80 -13.28 22.97
CA LYS A 173 -9.44 -13.49 23.48
C LYS A 173 -8.98 -12.27 24.25
N ARG A 174 -8.68 -12.48 25.53
CA ARG A 174 -8.17 -11.44 26.43
C ARG A 174 -6.71 -11.66 26.78
N THR A 175 -5.98 -10.58 27.02
CA THR A 175 -4.65 -10.62 27.64
C THR A 175 -4.76 -11.05 29.10
N LYS A 176 -3.64 -11.38 29.75
CA LYS A 176 -3.63 -11.70 31.20
C LYS A 176 -4.16 -10.56 32.08
N MET A 177 -4.11 -9.32 31.57
CA MET A 177 -4.64 -8.12 32.23
C MET A 177 -6.12 -7.85 31.91
N GLY A 178 -6.79 -8.70 31.11
CA GLY A 178 -8.23 -8.58 30.80
C GLY A 178 -8.59 -7.78 29.54
N ASN A 179 -7.62 -7.18 28.84
CA ASN A 179 -7.86 -6.40 27.62
C ASN A 179 -8.10 -7.29 26.40
N ASN A 180 -8.95 -6.87 25.45
CA ASN A 180 -9.15 -7.61 24.20
C ASN A 180 -7.87 -7.60 23.36
N VAL A 181 -7.48 -8.75 22.82
CA VAL A 181 -6.35 -8.86 21.89
C VAL A 181 -6.77 -8.30 20.54
N GLY A 182 -5.97 -7.41 19.95
CA GLY A 182 -6.32 -6.78 18.68
C GLY A 182 -5.12 -6.20 17.95
N TYR A 183 -5.36 -5.73 16.74
CA TYR A 183 -4.42 -4.96 15.93
C TYR A 183 -4.97 -3.54 15.75
N ARG A 184 -4.08 -2.55 15.77
CA ARG A 184 -4.41 -1.17 15.44
C ARG A 184 -3.99 -0.89 14.01
N LEU A 185 -4.89 -0.33 13.22
CA LEU A 185 -4.57 0.25 11.93
C LEU A 185 -4.13 1.69 12.15
N ILE A 186 -2.93 2.01 11.67
CA ILE A 186 -2.41 3.38 11.63
C ILE A 186 -2.33 3.74 10.15
N PRO A 187 -3.38 4.38 9.59
CA PRO A 187 -3.33 4.81 8.19
C PRO A 187 -2.29 5.92 8.03
N GLY A 188 -1.71 6.02 6.83
CA GLY A 188 -0.99 7.22 6.40
C GLY A 188 -1.96 8.38 6.13
N SER A 189 -1.54 9.37 5.34
CA SER A 189 -2.45 10.44 4.87
C SER A 189 -3.68 9.83 4.19
N VAL A 190 -4.85 10.14 4.74
CA VAL A 190 -6.13 9.62 4.26
C VAL A 190 -6.65 10.51 3.14
N VAL A 191 -7.03 9.93 2.01
CA VAL A 191 -7.51 10.65 0.83
C VAL A 191 -8.95 10.25 0.50
N HIS A 192 -9.83 11.22 0.28
CA HIS A 192 -11.23 10.99 -0.10
C HIS A 192 -11.42 11.14 -1.61
N PRO A 193 -12.34 10.39 -2.24
CA PRO A 193 -12.61 10.57 -3.66
C PRO A 193 -13.07 12.00 -3.94
N LEU A 194 -12.62 12.56 -5.07
CA LEU A 194 -13.02 13.88 -5.56
C LEU A 194 -14.13 13.81 -6.61
N LEU A 195 -14.33 12.64 -7.22
CA LEU A 195 -15.43 12.39 -8.15
C LEU A 195 -16.77 12.41 -7.43
N SER A 196 -17.81 12.86 -8.12
CA SER A 196 -19.18 12.83 -7.62
C SER A 196 -19.67 11.39 -7.47
N ASP A 197 -20.53 11.12 -6.48
CA ASP A 197 -21.09 9.79 -6.21
C ASP A 197 -21.91 9.22 -7.39
N ASP A 198 -22.46 10.08 -8.24
CA ASP A 198 -23.25 9.74 -9.43
C ASP A 198 -22.41 9.65 -10.72
N ASP A 199 -21.10 9.92 -10.65
CA ASP A 199 -20.21 9.79 -11.80
C ASP A 199 -19.93 8.32 -12.12
N TYR A 200 -19.89 7.96 -13.41
CA TYR A 200 -19.75 6.57 -13.85
C TYR A 200 -18.49 5.88 -13.31
N PRO A 201 -17.30 6.51 -13.34
CA PRO A 201 -16.10 5.90 -12.77
C PRO A 201 -16.20 5.75 -11.25
N GLN A 202 -16.87 6.68 -10.54
CA GLN A 202 -17.04 6.59 -9.09
C GLN A 202 -18.04 5.50 -8.69
N MET A 203 -19.08 5.27 -9.50
CA MET A 203 -19.99 4.14 -9.31
C MET A 203 -19.27 2.80 -9.50
N ARG A 204 -18.38 2.67 -10.50
CA ARG A 204 -17.52 1.48 -10.68
C ARG A 204 -16.51 1.33 -9.54
N GLY A 205 -15.90 2.44 -9.12
CA GLY A 205 -14.90 2.54 -8.05
C GLY A 205 -15.48 2.75 -6.65
N ALA A 206 -16.72 2.32 -6.38
CA ALA A 206 -17.45 2.64 -5.16
C ALA A 206 -16.73 2.19 -3.87
N PHE A 207 -15.84 1.20 -3.94
CA PHE A 207 -14.99 0.79 -2.82
C PHE A 207 -14.07 1.90 -2.30
N THR A 208 -13.82 2.95 -3.10
CA THR A 208 -12.99 4.10 -2.71
C THR A 208 -13.71 5.13 -1.85
N LYS A 209 -15.05 4.99 -1.69
CA LYS A 209 -15.91 5.92 -0.94
C LYS A 209 -15.58 5.95 0.55
N TYR A 210 -15.16 4.81 1.10
CA TYR A 210 -14.76 4.68 2.49
C TYR A 210 -13.33 4.14 2.57
N ASN A 211 -12.58 4.61 3.57
CA ASN A 211 -11.19 4.23 3.75
C ASN A 211 -11.02 2.84 4.36
N VAL A 212 -12.05 2.35 5.06
CA VAL A 212 -12.08 1.01 5.66
C VAL A 212 -13.47 0.43 5.50
N TRP A 213 -13.50 -0.84 5.10
CA TRP A 213 -14.71 -1.65 5.03
C TRP A 213 -14.55 -2.85 5.96
N ALA A 214 -15.64 -3.21 6.64
CA ALA A 214 -15.72 -4.41 7.44
C ALA A 214 -16.98 -5.18 7.04
N GLY A 215 -16.82 -6.46 6.71
CA GLY A 215 -17.90 -7.32 6.27
C GLY A 215 -17.71 -8.75 6.79
N LEU A 216 -18.79 -9.53 6.75
CA LEU A 216 -18.73 -10.96 7.02
C LEU A 216 -17.99 -11.67 5.89
N ARG A 217 -17.16 -12.65 6.24
CA ARG A 217 -16.43 -13.44 5.25
C ARG A 217 -17.40 -14.29 4.43
N HIS A 218 -17.39 -14.10 3.11
CA HIS A 218 -18.11 -14.94 2.16
C HIS A 218 -17.10 -15.48 1.13
N ILE A 219 -17.12 -16.78 0.80
CA ILE A 219 -16.09 -17.37 -0.07
C ILE A 219 -16.09 -16.75 -1.48
N THR A 220 -17.24 -16.24 -1.93
CA THR A 220 -17.42 -15.61 -3.24
C THR A 220 -17.22 -14.09 -3.25
N SER A 221 -17.03 -13.43 -2.10
CA SER A 221 -16.92 -11.97 -2.05
C SER A 221 -15.56 -11.43 -2.50
N LEU A 222 -14.66 -12.31 -2.93
CA LEU A 222 -13.37 -11.97 -3.54
C LEU A 222 -13.48 -11.11 -4.80
N GLN A 223 -14.68 -10.90 -5.36
CA GLN A 223 -14.92 -10.00 -6.49
C GLN A 223 -15.70 -8.73 -6.11
N ASN A 224 -16.27 -8.64 -4.91
CA ASN A 224 -17.25 -7.60 -4.54
C ASN A 224 -16.83 -6.73 -3.34
N GLY A 225 -15.54 -6.69 -2.99
CA GLY A 225 -15.03 -5.78 -1.93
C GLY A 225 -15.54 -6.08 -0.51
N GLN A 226 -16.09 -7.28 -0.25
CA GLN A 226 -16.59 -7.71 1.06
C GLN A 226 -15.75 -8.84 1.64
N GLU A 227 -14.47 -8.61 1.86
CA GLU A 227 -13.71 -9.29 2.92
C GLU A 227 -13.16 -8.20 3.84
N VAL A 228 -12.58 -8.56 4.99
CA VAL A 228 -11.66 -7.63 5.67
C VAL A 228 -10.42 -7.49 4.78
N CYS A 229 -10.58 -6.76 3.68
CA CYS A 229 -9.53 -6.21 2.87
C CYS A 229 -9.16 -4.90 3.56
N MET A 230 -7.96 -4.83 4.12
CA MET A 230 -7.37 -3.50 4.34
C MET A 230 -7.08 -2.93 2.96
N LEU A 231 -8.06 -2.20 2.42
CA LEU A 231 -7.87 -1.30 1.30
C LEU A 231 -7.08 -0.11 1.85
N THR A 232 -5.76 -0.25 1.96
CA THR A 232 -4.91 0.94 2.05
C THR A 232 -4.97 1.58 0.68
N LYS A 233 -5.75 2.65 0.59
CA LYS A 233 -5.94 3.44 -0.62
C LYS A 233 -4.59 3.98 -1.09
N VAL A 234 -4.19 3.57 -2.28
CA VAL A 234 -3.12 4.24 -3.04
C VAL A 234 -3.83 5.01 -4.14
N MET A 235 -3.97 6.32 -3.92
CA MET A 235 -4.50 7.20 -4.95
C MET A 235 -3.28 7.79 -5.66
N GLY A 236 -2.97 7.30 -6.85
CA GLY A 236 -2.10 8.02 -7.77
C GLY A 236 -2.93 9.17 -8.33
N MET A 237 -2.64 10.41 -7.90
CA MET A 237 -3.09 11.57 -8.66
C MET A 237 -2.13 11.72 -9.82
N ALA A 238 -2.58 11.38 -11.03
CA ALA A 238 -1.97 11.91 -12.24
C ALA A 238 -2.26 13.43 -12.27
N PRO A 239 -1.25 14.29 -12.37
CA PRO A 239 -1.45 15.74 -12.50
C PRO A 239 -2.22 16.11 -13.78
#